data_AF-A0A4P6PKL0-F1
#
_entry.id   AF-A0A4P6PKL0-F1
#
_cell.length_a   1.000
_cell.length_b   1.000
_cell.length_c   1.000
_cell.angle_alpha   90.00
_cell.angle_beta   90.00
_cell.angle_gamma   90.00
#
_symmetry.space_group_name_H-M   'P 1'
#
loop_
_entity.id
_entity.type
_entity.pdbx_description
1 polymer ?
#
loop_
_entity_poly.entity_id
_entity_poly.type
_entity_poly.pdbx_seq_one_letter_code
_entity_poly.pdbx_strand_id
1 'polypeptide(L)'
;MIRATYSIGVYKLIVVQVLLDSYETFNYLLCKDGRAILIDCGEAEPVFQALEKGAFQLTDILITHNHGDHVGGCRAVQDRLGVLSISPAVESRTLEILGTTCRSLATPGHLDVCKSYYFPDLKLLFAGDTIIGGAVGRMMGERRSSFFSPWKPLKPYRMKPLFSEGMIIWRKMRRLRFRSIRRMKL
;
A
#
# COMPACT_ATOMS: atom_id res chain seq x y z
N MET A 1 11.63 -9.26 6.09
CA MET A 1 12.28 -8.56 7.23
C MET A 1 11.74 -7.14 7.38
N ILE A 2 11.66 -6.58 8.60
CA ILE A 2 11.21 -5.19 8.79
C ILE A 2 12.27 -4.22 8.24
N ARG A 3 11.91 -3.46 7.20
CA ARG A 3 12.78 -2.51 6.52
C ARG A 3 12.75 -1.13 7.15
N ALA A 4 11.57 -0.70 7.56
CA ALA A 4 11.36 0.59 8.19
C ALA A 4 10.10 0.59 9.04
N THR A 5 10.04 1.51 10.00
CA THR A 5 8.83 1.82 10.74
C THR A 5 8.67 3.32 10.82
N TYR A 6 7.46 3.80 10.61
CA TYR A 6 7.10 5.22 10.64
C TYR A 6 5.96 5.45 11.63
N SER A 7 6.06 6.51 12.43
CA SER A 7 4.94 7.00 13.23
C SER A 7 4.22 8.11 12.46
N ILE A 8 2.89 8.05 12.40
CA ILE A 8 2.01 8.98 11.68
C ILE A 8 0.86 9.36 12.62
N GLY A 9 1.10 10.32 13.50
CA GLY A 9 0.18 10.59 14.61
C GLY A 9 0.06 9.36 15.52
N VAL A 10 -1.17 8.87 15.72
CA VAL A 10 -1.47 7.64 16.49
C VAL A 10 -1.27 6.35 15.70
N TYR A 11 -0.98 6.45 14.39
CA TYR A 11 -0.76 5.29 13.54
C TYR A 11 0.73 4.93 13.47
N LYS A 12 0.99 3.65 13.25
CA LYS A 12 2.31 3.12 12.93
C LYS A 12 2.24 2.46 11.56
N LEU A 13 3.18 2.79 10.68
CA LEU A 13 3.36 2.10 9.40
C LEU A 13 4.63 1.27 9.49
N ILE A 14 4.53 -0.04 9.30
CA ILE A 14 5.66 -0.96 9.23
C ILE A 14 5.81 -1.40 7.78
N VAL A 15 7.00 -1.18 7.22
CA VAL A 15 7.37 -1.65 5.88
C VAL A 15 8.10 -2.97 6.05
N VAL A 16 7.53 -4.03 5.50
CA VAL A 16 8.07 -5.39 5.53
C VAL A 16 8.58 -5.72 4.15
N GLN A 17 9.90 -5.79 4.01
CA GLN A 17 10.56 -6.15 2.77
C GLN A 17 10.55 -7.68 2.61
N VAL A 18 10.22 -8.13 1.41
CA VAL A 18 10.27 -9.53 0.98
C VAL A 18 11.19 -9.60 -0.24
N LEU A 19 12.11 -10.56 -0.22
CA LEU A 19 13.06 -10.81 -1.30
C LEU A 19 12.63 -12.10 -1.99
N LEU A 20 12.10 -11.99 -3.21
CA LEU A 20 11.63 -13.10 -4.02
C LEU A 20 12.57 -13.26 -5.20
N ASP A 21 13.50 -14.22 -5.15
CA ASP A 21 14.55 -14.46 -6.16
C ASP A 21 15.21 -13.18 -6.70
N SER A 22 14.72 -12.66 -7.84
CA SER A 22 15.22 -11.48 -8.54
C SER A 22 14.44 -10.17 -8.28
N TYR A 23 13.41 -10.21 -7.44
CA TYR A 23 12.52 -9.08 -7.14
C TYR A 23 12.53 -8.73 -5.65
N GLU A 24 12.45 -7.43 -5.39
CA GLU A 24 12.17 -6.88 -4.07
C GLU A 24 10.74 -6.37 -4.06
N THR A 25 9.93 -6.84 -3.11
CA THR A 25 8.57 -6.35 -2.89
C THR A 25 8.38 -5.89 -1.45
N PHE A 26 7.39 -5.03 -1.25
CA PHE A 26 7.08 -4.46 0.05
C PHE A 26 5.64 -4.76 0.44
N ASN A 27 5.50 -5.44 1.57
CA ASN A 27 4.24 -5.57 2.26
C ASN A 27 4.16 -4.44 3.30
N TYR A 28 2.97 -3.89 3.53
CA TYR A 28 2.80 -2.81 4.50
C TYR A 28 1.82 -3.20 5.59
N LEU A 29 2.21 -3.02 6.85
CA LEU A 29 1.28 -3.05 7.97
C LEU A 29 0.99 -1.62 8.41
N LEU A 30 -0.27 -1.20 8.28
CA LEU A 30 -0.76 0.01 8.92
C LEU A 30 -1.42 -0.40 10.23
N CYS A 31 -0.91 0.10 11.35
CA CYS A 31 -1.31 -0.31 12.68
C CYS A 31 -1.84 0.86 13.53
N LYS A 32 -2.83 0.57 14.38
CA LYS A 32 -3.40 1.51 15.35
C LYS A 32 -4.07 0.72 16.48
N ASP A 33 -3.83 1.13 17.73
CA ASP A 33 -4.51 0.58 18.93
C ASP A 33 -4.47 -0.96 19.01
N GLY A 34 -3.29 -1.56 18.78
CA GLY A 34 -3.12 -3.03 18.81
C GLY A 34 -3.69 -3.77 17.60
N ARG A 35 -4.31 -3.09 16.64
CA ARG A 35 -4.81 -3.68 15.40
C ARG A 35 -3.93 -3.29 14.21
N ALA A 36 -3.94 -4.12 13.17
CA ALA A 36 -3.25 -3.85 11.91
C ALA A 36 -4.09 -4.27 10.70
N ILE A 37 -3.91 -3.56 9.60
CA ILE A 37 -4.24 -4.05 8.27
C ILE A 37 -2.97 -4.35 7.49
N LEU A 38 -3.04 -5.31 6.58
CA LEU A 38 -1.97 -5.67 5.67
C LEU A 38 -2.31 -5.16 4.26
N ILE A 39 -1.38 -4.46 3.63
CA ILE A 39 -1.46 -4.09 2.22
C ILE A 39 -0.44 -4.95 1.48
N ASP A 40 -0.95 -5.83 0.61
CA ASP A 40 -0.24 -6.87 -0.12
C ASP A 40 0.55 -7.86 0.77
N CYS A 41 0.72 -9.08 0.27
CA CYS A 41 1.42 -10.16 0.96
C CYS A 41 2.08 -11.11 -0.04
N GLY A 42 3.33 -10.82 -0.43
CA GLY A 42 4.14 -11.75 -1.24
C GLY A 42 4.53 -13.01 -0.48
N GLU A 43 4.95 -12.85 0.78
CA GLU A 43 5.25 -13.94 1.71
C GLU A 43 4.64 -13.69 3.09
N ALA A 44 4.19 -14.77 3.73
CA ALA A 44 3.51 -14.71 5.02
C ALA A 44 4.48 -14.59 6.21
N GLU A 45 5.61 -15.29 6.17
CA GLU A 45 6.50 -15.41 7.32
C GLU A 45 7.07 -14.06 7.79
N PRO A 46 7.57 -13.17 6.91
CA PRO A 46 7.97 -11.83 7.32
C PRO A 46 6.85 -10.99 7.94
N VAL A 47 5.59 -11.24 7.54
CA VAL A 47 4.42 -10.53 8.08
C VAL A 47 4.09 -11.05 9.48
N PHE A 48 4.12 -12.37 9.71
CA PHE A 48 3.90 -12.94 11.04
C PHE A 48 4.91 -12.41 12.06
N GLN A 49 6.19 -12.39 11.70
CA GLN A 49 7.25 -11.85 12.56
C GLN A 49 7.02 -10.37 12.90
N ALA A 50 6.53 -9.57 11.94
CA ALA A 50 6.25 -8.16 12.15
C ALA A 50 5.02 -7.93 13.05
N LEU A 51 3.97 -8.75 12.90
CA LEU A 51 2.78 -8.71 13.75
C LEU A 51 3.13 -9.11 15.20
N GLU A 52 3.88 -10.20 15.38
CA GLU A 52 4.31 -10.68 16.69
C GLU A 52 5.20 -9.67 17.41
N LYS A 53 6.25 -9.17 16.75
CA LYS A 53 7.15 -8.15 17.33
C LYS A 53 6.41 -6.87 17.72
N GLY A 54 5.35 -6.53 17.00
CA GLY A 54 4.52 -5.35 17.25
C GLY A 54 3.36 -5.57 18.21
N ALA A 55 3.09 -6.81 18.63
CA ALA A 55 1.88 -7.22 19.35
C ALA A 55 0.59 -6.72 18.67
N PHE A 56 0.51 -6.86 17.35
CA PHE A 56 -0.65 -6.43 16.56
C PHE A 56 -1.54 -7.60 16.14
N GLN A 57 -2.86 -7.42 16.27
CA GLN A 57 -3.86 -8.29 15.70
C GLN A 57 -4.19 -7.83 14.28
N LEU A 58 -3.99 -8.70 13.29
CA LEU A 58 -4.39 -8.42 11.91
C LEU A 58 -5.93 -8.49 11.78
N THR A 59 -6.54 -7.47 11.18
CA THR A 59 -7.99 -7.42 10.98
C THR A 59 -8.40 -7.60 9.53
N ASP A 60 -7.60 -7.08 8.58
CA ASP A 60 -7.96 -7.07 7.16
C ASP A 60 -6.70 -7.16 6.28
N ILE A 61 -6.88 -7.75 5.10
CA ILE A 61 -5.88 -7.74 4.03
C ILE A 61 -6.45 -6.96 2.84
N LEU A 62 -5.74 -5.94 2.40
CA LEU A 62 -6.02 -5.15 1.19
C LEU A 62 -5.05 -5.57 0.09
N ILE A 63 -5.58 -5.93 -1.07
CA ILE A 63 -4.79 -6.39 -2.21
C ILE A 63 -4.84 -5.32 -3.31
N THR A 64 -3.67 -4.92 -3.82
CA THR A 64 -3.56 -3.93 -4.90
C THR A 64 -3.80 -4.58 -6.26
N HIS A 65 -3.26 -5.77 -6.50
CA HIS A 65 -3.44 -6.57 -7.71
C HIS A 65 -3.01 -8.03 -7.50
N ASN A 66 -3.18 -8.89 -8.51
CA ASN A 66 -3.10 -10.35 -8.38
C ASN A 66 -1.75 -10.98 -8.80
N HIS A 67 -0.65 -10.22 -8.79
CA HIS A 67 0.66 -10.83 -8.99
C HIS A 67 1.12 -11.63 -7.77
N GLY A 68 1.91 -12.67 -8.02
CA GLY A 68 2.32 -13.64 -6.99
C GLY A 68 3.10 -13.01 -5.84
N ASP A 69 3.91 -11.99 -6.12
CA ASP A 69 4.64 -11.21 -5.12
C ASP A 69 3.75 -10.24 -4.32
N HIS A 70 2.47 -10.09 -4.67
CA HIS A 70 1.47 -9.33 -3.91
C HIS A 70 0.45 -10.21 -3.20
N VAL A 71 0.25 -11.47 -3.62
CA VAL A 71 -0.79 -12.35 -3.04
C VAL A 71 -0.29 -13.71 -2.57
N GLY A 72 0.97 -14.07 -2.84
CA GLY A 72 1.52 -15.40 -2.58
C GLY A 72 1.46 -15.85 -1.13
N GLY A 73 1.56 -14.92 -0.19
CA GLY A 73 1.46 -15.16 1.24
C GLY A 73 0.04 -15.04 1.81
N CYS A 74 -0.94 -14.51 1.06
CA CYS A 74 -2.27 -14.23 1.58
C CYS A 74 -2.93 -15.49 2.14
N ARG A 75 -2.87 -16.62 1.42
CA ARG A 75 -3.56 -17.85 1.87
C ARG A 75 -3.05 -18.34 3.22
N ALA A 76 -1.73 -18.39 3.41
CA ALA A 76 -1.13 -18.80 4.67
C ALA A 76 -1.49 -17.84 5.82
N VAL A 77 -1.58 -16.53 5.56
CA VAL A 77 -2.04 -15.54 6.55
C VAL A 77 -3.50 -15.79 6.93
N GLN A 78 -4.37 -16.04 5.96
CA GLN A 78 -5.79 -16.32 6.19
C GLN A 78 -5.97 -17.62 7.00
N ASP A 79 -5.29 -18.69 6.61
CA ASP A 79 -5.38 -20.00 7.28
C ASP A 79 -4.88 -19.93 8.73
N ARG A 80 -3.79 -19.17 9.00
CA ARG A 80 -3.22 -19.06 10.35
C ARG A 80 -3.98 -18.11 11.27
N LEU A 81 -4.50 -17.00 10.75
CA LEU A 81 -5.07 -15.91 11.57
C LEU A 81 -6.60 -15.82 11.50
N GLY A 82 -7.26 -16.59 10.64
CA GLY A 82 -8.72 -16.54 10.47
C GLY A 82 -9.23 -15.21 9.91
N VAL A 83 -8.36 -14.45 9.24
CA VAL A 83 -8.69 -13.13 8.66
C VAL A 83 -9.25 -13.31 7.26
N LEU A 84 -10.32 -12.59 6.92
CA LEU A 84 -10.84 -12.53 5.56
C LEU A 84 -10.12 -11.45 4.75
N SER A 85 -9.71 -11.77 3.52
CA SER A 85 -9.14 -10.79 2.60
C SER A 85 -10.23 -9.87 2.08
N ILE A 86 -10.09 -8.56 2.28
CA ILE A 86 -10.92 -7.56 1.61
C ILE A 86 -10.26 -7.26 0.27
N SER A 87 -10.69 -7.98 -0.76
CA SER A 87 -10.62 -7.46 -2.13
C SER A 87 -11.94 -6.74 -2.39
N PRO A 88 -12.03 -5.41 -2.28
CA PRO A 88 -13.24 -4.73 -2.72
C PRO A 88 -13.48 -5.05 -4.21
N ALA A 89 -14.71 -4.97 -4.71
CA ALA A 89 -15.00 -5.12 -6.13
C ALA A 89 -14.21 -4.09 -6.97
N VAL A 90 -14.07 -4.34 -8.28
CA VAL A 90 -13.26 -3.54 -9.23
C VAL A 90 -13.51 -2.03 -9.14
N GLU A 91 -14.71 -1.62 -8.74
CA GLU A 91 -15.11 -0.22 -8.61
C GLU A 91 -14.55 0.49 -7.37
N SER A 92 -14.29 1.80 -7.53
CA SER A 92 -13.81 2.65 -6.46
C SER A 92 -14.85 2.77 -5.35
N ARG A 93 -14.42 2.70 -4.09
CA ARG A 93 -15.31 2.83 -2.93
C ARG A 93 -14.60 3.49 -1.76
N THR A 94 -15.39 4.03 -0.84
CA THR A 94 -14.90 4.50 0.46
C THR A 94 -15.17 3.44 1.51
N LEU A 95 -14.16 3.16 2.33
CA LEU A 95 -14.17 2.21 3.43
C LEU A 95 -13.76 2.95 4.71
N GLU A 96 -14.22 2.46 5.85
CA GLU A 96 -13.69 2.85 7.14
C GLU A 96 -12.74 1.75 7.63
N ILE A 97 -11.46 2.10 7.82
CA ILE A 97 -10.42 1.14 8.20
C ILE A 97 -9.61 1.74 9.33
N LEU A 98 -9.44 0.98 10.42
CA LEU A 98 -8.74 1.43 11.65
C LEU A 98 -9.27 2.78 12.20
N GLY A 99 -10.54 3.10 11.96
CA GLY A 99 -11.16 4.36 12.38
C GLY A 99 -10.68 5.58 11.59
N THR A 100 -10.26 5.40 10.33
CA THR A 100 -10.03 6.49 9.37
C THR A 100 -10.59 6.12 7.99
N THR A 101 -10.82 7.12 7.16
CA THR A 101 -11.31 6.95 5.80
C THR A 101 -10.23 6.35 4.91
N CYS A 102 -10.56 5.25 4.24
CA CYS A 102 -9.77 4.68 3.15
C CYS A 102 -10.56 4.79 1.84
N ARG A 103 -9.96 5.38 0.81
CA ARG A 103 -10.50 5.39 -0.55
C ARG A 103 -9.80 4.29 -1.35
N SER A 104 -10.52 3.24 -1.70
CA SER A 104 -10.09 2.25 -2.67
C SER A 104 -10.37 2.80 -4.06
N LEU A 105 -9.32 2.97 -4.86
CA LEU A 105 -9.36 3.60 -6.17
C LEU A 105 -9.02 2.56 -7.24
N ALA A 106 -9.86 2.44 -8.26
CA ALA A 106 -9.49 1.72 -9.47
C ALA A 106 -8.36 2.48 -10.18
N THR A 107 -7.23 1.82 -10.40
CA THR A 107 -6.05 2.39 -11.03
C THR A 107 -5.52 1.46 -12.12
N PRO A 108 -6.32 1.19 -13.18
CA PRO A 108 -5.90 0.32 -14.27
C PRO A 108 -4.65 0.88 -14.95
N GLY A 109 -3.75 -0.01 -15.34
CA GLY A 109 -2.51 0.36 -16.03
C GLY A 109 -1.50 -0.79 -16.03
N HIS A 110 -0.86 -1.04 -14.88
CA HIS A 110 0.03 -2.19 -14.72
C HIS A 110 -0.72 -3.49 -15.04
N LEU A 111 -1.91 -3.65 -14.46
CA LEU A 111 -2.98 -4.55 -14.88
C LEU A 111 -4.32 -3.79 -14.88
N ASP A 112 -5.32 -4.28 -15.60
CA ASP A 112 -6.67 -3.68 -15.60
C ASP A 112 -7.36 -3.76 -14.23
N VAL A 113 -6.94 -4.71 -13.40
CA VAL A 113 -7.50 -4.96 -12.06
C VAL A 113 -6.79 -4.17 -10.95
N CYS A 114 -5.76 -3.39 -11.27
CA CYS A 114 -4.95 -2.66 -10.29
C CYS A 114 -5.77 -1.66 -9.46
N LYS A 115 -5.39 -1.54 -8.20
CA LYS A 115 -5.97 -0.61 -7.24
C LYS A 115 -4.94 0.11 -6.42
N SER A 116 -5.34 1.29 -5.99
CA SER A 116 -4.61 2.07 -5.00
C SER A 116 -5.47 2.35 -3.77
N TYR A 117 -4.85 2.36 -2.60
CA TYR A 117 -5.51 2.67 -1.32
C TYR A 117 -5.00 4.00 -0.78
N TYR A 118 -5.90 4.98 -0.73
CA TYR A 118 -5.59 6.34 -0.27
C TYR A 118 -6.23 6.62 1.08
N PHE A 119 -5.41 7.03 2.06
CA PHE A 119 -5.83 7.45 3.39
C PHE A 119 -5.64 8.98 3.51
N PRO A 120 -6.68 9.79 3.30
CA PRO A 120 -6.56 11.25 3.20
C PRO A 120 -6.01 11.90 4.48
N ASP A 121 -6.52 11.47 5.64
CA ASP A 121 -6.13 12.02 6.95
C ASP A 121 -4.66 11.73 7.27
N LEU A 122 -4.16 10.60 6.78
CA LEU A 122 -2.77 10.16 6.96
C LEU A 122 -1.84 10.70 5.86
N LYS A 123 -2.39 11.20 4.75
CA LYS A 123 -1.67 11.59 3.53
C LYS A 123 -0.81 10.44 2.97
N LEU A 124 -1.32 9.23 3.06
CA LEU A 124 -0.69 8.00 2.58
C LEU A 124 -1.42 7.45 1.36
N LEU A 125 -0.65 7.07 0.35
CA LEU A 125 -1.11 6.33 -0.82
C LEU A 125 -0.28 5.05 -0.96
N PHE A 126 -0.94 3.91 -0.95
CA PHE A 126 -0.40 2.64 -1.40
C PHE A 126 -0.82 2.44 -2.86
N ALA A 127 0.11 2.59 -3.79
CA ALA A 127 -0.20 2.64 -5.23
C ALA A 127 -0.13 1.27 -5.93
N GLY A 128 0.37 0.25 -5.23
CA GLY A 128 0.85 -0.99 -5.85
C GLY A 128 1.82 -0.66 -6.99
N ASP A 129 1.69 -1.41 -8.07
CA ASP A 129 2.54 -1.25 -9.26
C ASP A 129 2.03 -0.17 -10.23
N THR A 130 1.01 0.60 -9.84
CA THR A 130 0.55 1.73 -10.67
C THR A 130 1.63 2.83 -10.70
N ILE A 131 2.26 3.12 -9.55
CA ILE A 131 3.32 4.12 -9.44
C ILE A 131 4.48 3.57 -8.61
N ILE A 132 5.64 3.39 -9.23
CA ILE A 132 6.87 2.90 -8.61
C ILE A 132 7.96 3.96 -8.78
N GLY A 133 8.62 4.37 -7.71
CA GLY A 133 9.70 5.36 -7.82
C GLY A 133 9.28 6.76 -8.27
N GLY A 134 7.97 7.06 -8.32
CA GLY A 134 7.44 8.27 -8.95
C GLY A 134 7.25 8.17 -10.47
N ALA A 135 7.47 7.00 -11.07
CA ALA A 135 7.16 6.68 -12.45
C ALA A 135 5.94 5.75 -12.52
N VAL A 136 5.24 5.74 -13.65
CA VAL A 136 4.16 4.77 -13.90
C VAL A 136 4.79 3.39 -14.04
N GLY A 137 4.27 2.39 -13.31
CA GLY A 137 4.77 1.02 -13.43
C GLY A 137 4.56 0.45 -14.83
N ARG A 138 5.32 -0.60 -15.17
CA ARG A 138 5.29 -1.21 -16.49
C ARG A 138 3.88 -1.75 -16.79
N MET A 139 3.27 -1.36 -17.90
CA MET A 139 1.98 -1.94 -18.32
C MET A 139 2.15 -3.40 -18.79
N MET A 140 1.24 -4.28 -18.37
CA MET A 140 1.17 -5.68 -18.81
C MET A 140 -0.25 -5.99 -19.31
N GLY A 141 -0.39 -6.46 -20.55
CA GLY A 141 -1.68 -6.77 -21.19
C GLY A 141 -1.80 -6.32 -22.65
N GLU A 142 -2.77 -6.87 -23.39
CA GLU A 142 -2.91 -6.69 -24.85
C GLU A 142 -3.39 -5.29 -25.28
N ARG A 143 -3.90 -4.46 -24.36
CA ARG A 143 -4.56 -3.20 -24.73
C ARG A 143 -3.63 -1.98 -24.61
N ARG A 144 -2.64 -1.92 -25.50
CA ARG A 144 -1.79 -0.73 -25.74
C ARG A 144 -2.55 0.50 -26.25
N SER A 145 -3.84 0.39 -26.61
CA SER A 145 -4.51 1.33 -27.52
C SER A 145 -5.71 2.11 -26.98
N SER A 146 -6.16 1.95 -25.73
CA SER A 146 -7.40 2.61 -25.26
C SER A 146 -7.21 3.66 -24.15
N PHE A 147 -6.10 4.40 -24.13
CA PHE A 147 -5.86 5.46 -23.14
C PHE A 147 -5.94 6.90 -23.68
N PHE A 148 -6.38 7.11 -24.93
CA PHE A 148 -6.79 8.45 -25.37
C PHE A 148 -8.28 8.66 -25.10
N SER A 149 -8.64 8.73 -23.82
CA SER A 149 -9.82 9.45 -23.34
C SER A 149 -9.31 10.50 -22.35
N PRO A 150 -9.82 11.75 -22.36
CA PRO A 150 -9.18 12.86 -21.70
C PRO A 150 -9.40 12.75 -20.18
N TRP A 151 -8.59 11.92 -19.53
CA TRP A 151 -8.23 12.16 -18.15
C TRP A 151 -7.66 13.57 -18.12
N LYS A 152 -8.45 14.56 -17.69
CA LYS A 152 -7.90 15.85 -17.27
C LYS A 152 -6.92 15.48 -16.15
N PRO A 153 -5.60 15.58 -16.36
CA PRO A 153 -4.69 15.38 -15.25
C PRO A 153 -5.17 16.34 -14.17
N LEU A 154 -5.44 15.84 -12.96
CA LEU A 154 -5.38 16.68 -11.79
C LEU A 154 -4.10 17.49 -11.99
N LYS A 155 -4.23 18.82 -12.19
CA LYS A 155 -3.14 19.73 -12.59
C LYS A 155 -1.85 19.20 -11.98
N PRO A 156 -0.75 19.03 -12.74
CA PRO A 156 0.46 18.41 -12.24
C PRO A 156 0.95 19.21 -11.03
N TYR A 157 0.45 18.85 -9.85
CA TYR A 157 1.02 19.25 -8.59
C TYR A 157 2.37 18.58 -8.69
N ARG A 158 3.43 19.39 -8.79
CA ARG A 158 4.81 18.93 -8.68
C ARG A 158 4.94 18.13 -7.38
N MET A 159 4.65 16.84 -7.48
CA MET A 159 4.79 15.85 -6.42
C MET A 159 6.28 15.52 -6.41
N LYS A 160 6.93 15.74 -5.27
CA LYS A 160 8.19 15.07 -4.99
C LYS A 160 7.83 13.79 -4.26
N PRO A 161 7.90 12.61 -4.90
CA PRO A 161 7.82 11.35 -4.17
C PRO A 161 8.89 11.40 -3.07
N LEU A 162 8.52 11.00 -1.85
CA LEU A 162 9.49 10.93 -0.76
C LEU A 162 10.25 9.62 -0.72
N PHE A 163 9.83 8.62 -1.48
CA PHE A 163 10.43 7.29 -1.47
C PHE A 163 10.29 6.61 -2.84
N SER A 164 11.23 5.71 -3.13
CA SER A 164 11.37 4.99 -4.40
C SER A 164 10.59 3.66 -4.47
N GLU A 165 9.76 3.36 -3.47
CA GLU A 165 9.34 1.99 -3.11
C GLU A 165 7.81 1.81 -3.16
N GLY A 166 7.12 2.15 -4.27
CA GLY A 166 5.66 1.92 -4.46
C GLY A 166 4.68 2.72 -3.57
N MET A 167 5.16 3.31 -2.48
CA MET A 167 4.39 4.16 -1.55
C MET A 167 4.63 5.64 -1.82
N ILE A 168 3.55 6.41 -1.99
CA ILE A 168 3.63 7.87 -2.16
C ILE A 168 3.09 8.57 -0.92
N ILE A 169 3.98 9.20 -0.16
CA ILE A 169 3.60 10.17 0.88
C ILE A 169 3.44 11.54 0.21
N TRP A 170 2.24 12.12 0.28
CA TRP A 170 1.98 13.44 -0.31
C TRP A 170 2.62 14.57 0.52
N ARG A 171 3.71 15.19 0.02
CA ARG A 171 4.16 16.53 0.46
C ARG A 171 3.81 17.56 -0.61
N LYS A 172 2.84 18.43 -0.31
CA LYS A 172 2.59 19.63 -1.13
C LYS A 172 3.84 20.52 -1.08
N MET A 173 4.46 20.82 -2.23
CA MET A 173 5.49 21.86 -2.33
C MET A 173 4.88 23.22 -1.94
N ARG A 174 5.09 23.64 -0.69
CA ARG A 174 5.27 25.03 -0.24
C ARG A 174 5.42 25.04 1.28
N ARG A 175 6.64 25.31 1.76
CA ARG A 175 7.03 25.77 3.11
C ARG A 175 6.03 25.50 4.27
N LEU A 176 5.64 24.26 4.49
CA LEU A 176 4.97 23.81 5.72
C LEU A 176 5.84 22.73 6.36
N ARG A 177 6.42 23.03 7.52
CA ARG A 177 7.19 22.08 8.33
C ARG A 177 6.21 21.06 8.92
N PHE A 178 6.05 19.91 8.26
CA PHE A 178 5.29 18.78 8.82
C PHE A 178 6.15 18.05 9.86
N ARG A 179 5.73 18.11 11.13
CA ARG A 179 6.37 17.48 12.30
C ARG A 179 5.90 16.03 12.56
N SER A 180 4.98 15.49 11.74
CA SER A 180 4.11 14.37 12.12
C SER A 180 4.50 12.98 11.59
N ILE A 181 5.37 12.87 10.58
CA ILE A 181 5.89 11.57 10.12
C ILE A 181 7.35 11.44 10.55
N ARG A 182 7.63 10.42 11.36
CA ARG A 182 8.98 10.17 11.89
C ARG A 182 9.37 8.74 11.63
N ARG A 183 10.53 8.53 11.00
CA ARG A 183 11.15 7.21 10.91
C ARG A 183 11.64 6.82 12.31
N MET A 184 11.27 5.63 12.77
CA MET A 184 11.75 5.07 14.02
C MET A 184 13.13 4.44 13.79
N LYS A 185 14.01 4.51 14.79
CA LYS A 185 15.22 3.67 14.81
C LYS A 185 14.76 2.23 15.05
N LEU A 186 15.20 1.32 14.18
CA LEU A 186 14.91 -0.12 14.28
C LEU A 186 15.68 -0.76 15.42
#